data_AF-A0A8J8BLE4-F1
#
_entry.id   AF-A0A8J8BLE4-F1
#
_cell.length_a   1.000
_cell.length_b   1.000
_cell.length_c   1.000
_cell.angle_alpha   90.00
_cell.angle_beta   90.00
_cell.angle_gamma   90.00
#
_symmetry.space_group_name_H-M   'P 1'
#
loop_
_entity.id
_entity.type
_entity.pdbx_description
1 polymer ?
#
loop_
_entity_poly.entity_id
_entity_poly.type
_entity_poly.pdbx_seq_one_letter_code
_entity_poly.pdbx_strand_id
1 'polypeptide(L)'
;GQTSLRNVTGEASLDELLSERKKIAENLRQIVDEATDPWGIDVEMIELQDIELPEAMKRTMAKQAEAERERRAVIIKAEGEAAAADDLVKAAGILGGEKGALHLRTLHALNDMSSDQTNEVVFVVPLEILKAVEEVD
;
A
#
# COMPACT_ATOMS: atom_id res chain seq x y z
N GLY A 1 5.95 27.92 -35.84
CA GLY A 1 4.95 27.41 -34.88
C GLY A 1 5.43 26.25 -34.02
N GLN A 2 6.71 26.15 -33.64
CA GLN A 2 7.21 25.06 -32.76
C GLN A 2 7.60 25.58 -31.36
N THR A 3 7.69 26.89 -31.18
CA THR A 3 8.19 27.53 -29.95
C THR A 3 7.11 27.67 -28.87
N SER A 4 5.83 27.85 -29.22
CA SER A 4 4.76 28.00 -28.22
C SER A 4 4.40 26.68 -27.52
N LEU A 5 4.42 25.56 -28.26
CA LEU A 5 4.13 24.23 -27.68
C LEU A 5 5.15 23.85 -26.59
N ARG A 6 6.44 24.13 -26.79
CA ARG A 6 7.50 23.77 -25.83
C ARG A 6 7.41 24.53 -24.50
N ASN A 7 6.90 25.76 -24.50
CA ASN A 7 6.81 26.58 -23.29
C ASN A 7 5.60 26.17 -22.43
N VAL A 8 4.47 25.83 -23.03
CA VAL A 8 3.27 25.37 -22.30
C VAL A 8 3.50 24.01 -21.64
N THR A 9 4.30 23.12 -22.25
CA THR A 9 4.69 21.84 -21.61
C THR A 9 5.70 22.00 -20.47
N GLY A 10 6.38 23.14 -20.37
CA GLY A 10 7.37 23.41 -19.31
C GLY A 10 6.79 24.01 -18.03
N GLU A 11 5.64 24.69 -18.12
CA GLU A 11 4.97 25.32 -16.97
C GLU A 11 3.99 24.38 -16.24
N ALA A 12 3.40 23.40 -16.93
CA ALA A 12 2.55 22.40 -16.30
C ALA A 12 3.39 21.32 -15.60
N SER A 13 3.04 20.97 -14.37
CA SER A 13 3.71 19.84 -13.71
C SER A 13 3.39 18.55 -14.45
N LEU A 14 4.35 17.63 -14.56
CA LEU A 14 4.17 16.36 -15.27
C LEU A 14 2.97 15.54 -14.74
N ASP A 15 2.67 15.70 -13.44
CA ASP A 15 1.54 15.04 -12.80
C ASP A 15 0.20 15.58 -13.34
N GLU A 16 0.10 16.89 -13.59
CA GLU A 16 -1.05 17.51 -14.28
C GLU A 16 -1.13 17.07 -15.74
N LEU A 17 0.01 16.92 -16.43
CA LEU A 17 0.04 16.43 -17.82
C LEU A 17 -0.49 15.00 -17.96
N LEU A 18 -0.20 14.14 -16.98
CA LEU A 18 -0.65 12.75 -16.97
C LEU A 18 -2.08 12.59 -16.45
N SER A 19 -2.50 13.38 -15.45
CA SER A 19 -3.81 13.27 -14.80
C SER A 19 -4.91 14.11 -15.46
N GLU A 20 -4.58 15.24 -16.10
CA GLU A 20 -5.53 16.21 -16.64
C GLU A 20 -5.51 16.30 -18.18
N ARG A 21 -5.26 15.18 -18.89
CA ARG A 21 -5.17 15.14 -20.37
C ARG A 21 -6.28 15.91 -21.09
N LYS A 22 -7.54 15.77 -20.66
CA LYS A 22 -8.68 16.45 -21.29
C LYS A 22 -8.62 17.98 -21.16
N LYS A 23 -8.19 18.47 -20.00
CA LYS A 23 -8.10 19.91 -19.70
C LYS A 23 -6.98 20.56 -20.50
N ILE A 24 -5.85 19.87 -20.64
CA ILE A 24 -4.73 20.33 -21.47
C ILE A 24 -5.11 20.33 -22.94
N ALA A 25 -5.77 19.28 -23.42
CA ALA A 25 -6.25 19.24 -24.81
C ALA A 25 -7.19 20.40 -25.12
N GLU A 26 -8.10 20.75 -24.20
CA GLU A 26 -9.00 21.89 -24.37
C GLU A 26 -8.27 23.24 -24.37
N ASN A 27 -7.34 23.45 -23.43
CA ASN A 27 -6.54 24.68 -23.39
C ASN A 27 -5.71 24.84 -24.67
N LEU A 28 -5.18 23.73 -25.19
CA LEU A 28 -4.36 23.71 -26.40
C LEU A 28 -5.21 23.92 -27.65
N ARG A 29 -6.44 23.39 -27.68
CA ARG A 29 -7.44 23.69 -28.71
C ARG A 29 -7.68 25.19 -28.79
N GLN A 30 -7.98 25.83 -27.66
CA GLN A 30 -8.26 27.27 -27.62
C GLN A 30 -7.09 28.11 -28.15
N ILE A 31 -5.85 27.81 -27.72
CA ILE A 31 -4.67 28.55 -28.16
C ILE A 31 -4.44 28.42 -29.67
N VAL A 32 -4.70 27.24 -30.24
CA VAL A 32 -4.50 27.00 -31.67
C VAL A 32 -5.63 27.63 -32.49
N ASP A 33 -6.88 27.55 -32.03
CA ASP A 33 -8.05 28.20 -32.63
C ASP A 33 -7.82 29.71 -32.78
N GLU A 34 -7.46 30.39 -31.69
CA GLU A 34 -7.13 31.83 -31.68
C GLU A 34 -5.98 32.19 -32.64
N ALA A 35 -5.02 31.28 -32.82
CA ALA A 35 -3.89 31.49 -33.73
C ALA A 35 -4.23 31.21 -35.21
N THR A 36 -5.28 30.42 -35.48
CA THR A 36 -5.68 30.00 -36.83
C THR A 36 -6.93 30.72 -37.38
N ASP A 37 -7.68 31.41 -36.51
CA ASP A 37 -8.77 32.33 -36.87
C ASP A 37 -8.41 33.33 -38.00
N PRO A 38 -7.22 33.98 -38.01
CA PRO A 38 -6.88 34.92 -39.09
C PRO A 38 -6.70 34.27 -40.46
N TRP A 39 -6.56 32.94 -40.50
CA TRP A 39 -6.41 32.16 -41.72
C TRP A 39 -7.73 31.50 -42.15
N GLY A 40 -8.82 31.69 -41.38
CA GLY A 40 -10.14 31.14 -41.67
C GLY A 40 -10.21 29.61 -41.55
N ILE A 41 -9.44 29.04 -40.62
CA ILE A 41 -9.38 27.59 -40.36
C ILE A 41 -10.03 27.35 -39.00
N ASP A 42 -11.15 26.62 -38.98
CA ASP A 42 -11.83 26.21 -37.75
C ASP A 42 -11.24 24.89 -37.22
N VAL A 43 -10.85 24.85 -35.94
CA VAL A 43 -10.26 23.65 -35.32
C VAL A 43 -11.32 22.87 -34.51
N GLU A 44 -11.88 21.80 -35.10
CA GLU A 44 -12.92 20.98 -34.44
C GLU A 44 -12.39 20.10 -33.31
N MET A 45 -11.18 19.52 -33.43
CA MET A 45 -10.65 18.58 -32.44
C MET A 45 -9.12 18.58 -32.42
N ILE A 46 -8.55 18.66 -31.20
CA ILE A 46 -7.14 18.40 -30.92
C ILE A 46 -7.05 17.20 -29.97
N GLU A 47 -6.29 16.19 -30.38
CA GLU A 47 -5.99 15.02 -29.56
C GLU A 47 -4.52 15.07 -29.15
N LEU A 48 -4.26 14.90 -27.85
CA LEU A 48 -2.91 14.74 -27.33
C LEU A 48 -2.40 13.35 -27.69
N GLN A 49 -1.40 13.28 -28.56
CA GLN A 49 -0.65 12.05 -28.84
C GLN A 49 0.22 11.61 -27.64
N ASP A 50 1.09 10.62 -27.85
CA ASP A 50 1.97 10.07 -26.85
C ASP A 50 2.99 11.10 -26.34
N ILE A 51 2.98 11.32 -25.01
CA ILE A 51 3.99 12.13 -24.34
C ILE A 51 5.21 11.26 -24.08
N GLU A 52 6.28 11.48 -24.82
CA GLU A 52 7.55 10.80 -24.58
C GLU A 52 8.35 11.51 -23.47
N LEU A 53 8.40 10.88 -22.30
CA LEU A 53 9.25 11.37 -21.21
C LEU A 53 10.73 11.01 -21.46
N PRO A 54 11.66 11.94 -21.20
CA PRO A 54 13.09 11.65 -21.23
C PRO A 54 13.43 10.48 -20.29
N GLU A 55 14.36 9.62 -20.70
CA GLU A 55 14.75 8.40 -19.96
C GLU A 55 15.23 8.71 -18.53
N ALA A 56 15.97 9.80 -18.36
CA ALA A 56 16.43 10.27 -17.05
C ALA A 56 15.26 10.55 -16.08
N MET A 57 14.18 11.16 -16.58
CA MET A 57 13.00 11.50 -15.78
C MET A 57 12.17 10.25 -15.44
N LYS A 58 12.01 9.32 -16.39
CA LYS A 58 11.36 8.03 -16.13
C LYS A 58 12.04 7.28 -14.99
N ARG A 59 13.38 7.26 -14.98
CA ARG A 59 14.17 6.61 -13.94
C ARG A 59 14.01 7.28 -12.57
N THR A 60 14.02 8.62 -12.51
CA THR A 60 13.84 9.34 -11.24
C THR A 60 12.43 9.15 -10.68
N MET A 61 11.42 9.17 -11.53
CA MET A 61 10.03 8.92 -11.14
C MET A 61 9.83 7.49 -10.65
N ALA A 62 10.37 6.49 -11.35
CA ALA A 62 10.31 5.10 -10.92
C ALA A 62 10.91 4.94 -9.51
N LYS A 63 12.09 5.54 -9.28
CA LYS A 63 12.76 5.52 -7.97
C LYS A 63 11.94 6.22 -6.88
N GLN A 64 11.32 7.35 -7.19
CA GLN A 64 10.46 8.08 -6.25
C GLN A 64 9.18 7.29 -5.94
N ALA A 65 8.54 6.71 -6.95
CA ALA A 65 7.33 5.91 -6.80
C ALA A 65 7.59 4.64 -5.98
N GLU A 66 8.75 3.99 -6.19
CA GLU A 66 9.18 2.84 -5.39
C GLU A 66 9.38 3.22 -3.92
N ALA A 67 10.11 4.32 -3.65
CA ALA A 67 10.33 4.79 -2.29
C ALA A 67 9.03 5.17 -1.56
N GLU A 68 8.10 5.85 -2.25
CA GLU A 68 6.80 6.18 -1.67
C GLU A 68 5.95 4.93 -1.42
N ARG A 69 6.00 3.95 -2.33
CA ARG A 69 5.30 2.67 -2.16
C ARG A 69 5.85 1.88 -0.98
N GLU A 70 7.17 1.81 -0.82
CA GLU A 70 7.82 1.16 0.31
C GLU A 70 7.48 1.86 1.62
N ARG A 71 7.57 3.20 1.65
CA ARG A 71 7.16 4.00 2.81
C ARG A 71 5.71 3.71 3.22
N ARG A 72 4.78 3.70 2.27
CA ARG A 72 3.37 3.39 2.53
C ARG A 72 3.18 1.97 3.03
N ALA A 73 3.90 0.99 2.47
CA ALA A 73 3.83 -0.39 2.91
C ALA A 73 4.26 -0.54 4.38
N VAL A 74 5.32 0.14 4.79
CA VAL A 74 5.79 0.14 6.20
C VAL A 74 4.74 0.74 7.13
N ILE A 75 4.13 1.87 6.75
CA ILE A 75 3.10 2.52 7.57
C ILE A 75 1.87 1.61 7.74
N ILE A 76 1.35 1.07 6.63
CA ILE A 76 0.19 0.18 6.65
C ILE A 76 0.47 -1.07 7.50
N LYS A 77 1.67 -1.63 7.38
CA LYS A 77 2.08 -2.79 8.18
C LYS A 77 2.12 -2.45 9.67
N ALA A 78 2.74 -1.33 10.04
CA ALA A 78 2.83 -0.89 11.43
C ALA A 78 1.45 -0.59 12.04
N GLU A 79 0.55 0.03 11.27
CA GLU A 79 -0.84 0.26 11.68
C GLU A 79 -1.60 -1.06 11.88
N GLY A 80 -1.43 -2.02 10.97
CA GLY A 80 -2.01 -3.36 11.09
C GLY A 80 -1.49 -4.12 12.31
N GLU A 81 -0.18 -4.05 12.58
CA GLU A 81 0.44 -4.67 13.76
C GLU A 81 -0.08 -4.06 15.06
N ALA A 82 -0.24 -2.73 15.11
CA ALA A 82 -0.78 -2.04 16.29
C ALA A 82 -2.24 -2.42 16.55
N ALA A 83 -3.07 -2.46 15.50
CA ALA A 83 -4.46 -2.89 15.61
C ALA A 83 -4.57 -4.36 16.08
N ALA A 84 -3.75 -5.25 15.51
CA ALA A 84 -3.71 -6.65 15.92
C ALA A 84 -3.28 -6.82 17.39
N ALA A 85 -2.29 -6.04 17.85
CA ALA A 85 -1.84 -6.08 19.24
C ALA A 85 -2.94 -5.66 20.22
N ASP A 86 -3.68 -4.59 19.90
CA ASP A 86 -4.80 -4.13 20.72
C ASP A 86 -5.91 -5.20 20.84
N ASP A 87 -6.25 -5.85 19.73
CA ASP A 87 -7.24 -6.93 19.74
C ASP A 87 -6.77 -8.18 20.51
N LEU A 88 -5.48 -8.51 20.43
CA LEU A 88 -4.88 -9.58 21.24
C LEU A 88 -4.96 -9.28 22.74
N VAL A 89 -4.71 -8.03 23.16
CA VAL A 89 -4.83 -7.62 24.57
C VAL A 89 -6.28 -7.74 25.05
N LYS A 90 -7.25 -7.30 24.24
CA LYS A 90 -8.68 -7.48 24.57
C LYS A 90 -9.05 -8.95 24.70
N ALA A 91 -8.62 -9.78 23.74
CA ALA A 91 -8.87 -11.22 23.77
C ALA A 91 -8.26 -11.89 25.01
N ALA A 92 -7.02 -11.54 25.36
CA ALA A 92 -6.36 -12.02 26.57
C ALA A 92 -7.11 -11.61 27.85
N GLY A 93 -7.61 -10.38 27.92
CA GLY A 93 -8.45 -9.91 29.02
C GLY A 93 -9.74 -10.71 29.18
N ILE A 94 -10.43 -11.00 28.07
CA ILE A 94 -11.66 -11.81 28.07
C ILE A 94 -11.35 -13.25 28.52
N LEU A 95 -10.30 -13.87 27.96
CA LEU A 95 -9.90 -15.24 28.30
C LEU A 95 -9.43 -15.38 29.75
N GLY A 96 -8.80 -14.35 30.32
CA GLY A 96 -8.36 -14.33 31.71
C GLY A 96 -9.49 -14.05 32.72
N GLY A 97 -10.52 -13.31 32.31
CA GLY A 97 -11.65 -12.94 33.17
C GLY A 97 -12.59 -14.09 33.50
N GLU A 98 -12.78 -15.02 32.57
CA GLU A 98 -13.69 -16.16 32.73
C GLU A 98 -12.99 -17.45 33.16
N LYS A 99 -13.47 -18.07 34.24
CA LYS A 99 -12.87 -19.31 34.77
C LYS A 99 -13.03 -20.45 33.75
N GLY A 100 -11.91 -20.98 33.28
CA GLY A 100 -11.88 -22.11 32.33
C GLY A 100 -11.80 -21.71 30.85
N ALA A 101 -11.94 -20.42 30.50
CA ALA A 101 -11.82 -19.95 29.12
C ALA A 101 -10.42 -20.22 28.53
N LEU A 102 -9.36 -20.01 29.32
CA LEU A 102 -8.00 -20.35 28.92
C LEU A 102 -7.81 -21.86 28.69
N HIS A 103 -8.45 -22.70 29.50
CA HIS A 103 -8.41 -24.16 29.32
C HIS A 103 -9.10 -24.59 28.03
N LEU A 104 -10.28 -24.03 27.73
CA LEU A 104 -10.97 -24.26 26.45
C LEU A 104 -10.14 -23.79 25.26
N ARG A 105 -9.45 -22.65 25.38
CA ARG A 105 -8.52 -22.17 24.34
C ARG A 105 -7.37 -23.15 24.12
N THR A 106 -6.80 -23.70 25.19
CA THR A 106 -5.76 -24.74 25.09
C THR A 106 -6.29 -26.00 24.41
N LEU A 107 -7.48 -26.48 24.78
CA LEU A 107 -8.11 -27.64 24.13
C LEU A 107 -8.39 -27.38 22.64
N HIS A 108 -8.83 -26.18 22.28
CA HIS A 108 -9.04 -25.78 20.88
C HIS A 108 -7.72 -25.75 20.11
N ALA A 109 -6.65 -25.20 20.68
CA ALA A 109 -5.34 -25.16 20.05
C ALA A 109 -4.78 -26.58 19.82
N LEU A 110 -4.99 -27.50 20.76
CA LEU A 110 -4.63 -28.90 20.60
C LEU A 110 -5.46 -29.59 19.49
N ASN A 111 -6.75 -29.29 19.40
CA ASN A 111 -7.61 -29.82 18.35
C ASN A 111 -7.21 -29.28 16.96
N ASP A 112 -6.88 -27.98 16.86
CA ASP A 112 -6.38 -27.37 15.62
C ASP A 112 -5.06 -28.02 15.18
N MET A 113 -4.10 -28.16 16.11
CA MET A 113 -2.82 -28.82 15.85
C MET A 113 -2.97 -30.31 15.48
N SER A 114 -3.93 -31.01 16.07
CA SER A 114 -4.22 -32.42 15.74
C SER A 114 -4.89 -32.59 14.37
N SER A 115 -5.48 -31.53 13.83
CA SER A 115 -6.10 -31.55 12.50
C SER A 115 -5.07 -31.38 11.37
N ASP A 116 -3.95 -30.69 11.64
CA ASP A 116 -2.77 -30.67 10.78
C ASP A 116 -1.96 -31.96 11.02
N GLN A 117 -1.66 -32.72 9.96
CA GLN A 117 -0.96 -34.01 10.02
C GLN A 117 0.53 -33.90 10.41
N THR A 118 0.88 -33.22 11.49
CA THR A 118 2.27 -33.10 11.97
C THR A 118 2.43 -33.89 13.26
N ASN A 119 3.10 -35.04 13.13
CA ASN A 119 3.27 -36.08 14.16
C ASN A 119 4.34 -35.70 15.22
N GLU A 120 4.42 -34.44 15.64
CA GLU A 120 5.33 -33.99 16.70
C GLU A 120 4.58 -33.78 18.02
N VAL A 121 4.75 -34.72 18.94
CA VAL A 121 4.27 -34.62 20.31
C VAL A 121 5.22 -33.72 21.10
N VAL A 122 4.85 -32.45 21.25
CA VAL A 122 5.53 -31.54 22.19
C VAL A 122 4.93 -31.74 23.59
N PHE A 123 5.68 -32.39 24.46
CA PHE A 123 5.30 -32.61 25.85
C PHE A 123 5.73 -31.41 26.70
N VAL A 124 4.78 -30.62 27.18
CA VAL A 124 5.05 -29.49 28.07
C VAL A 124 4.82 -29.93 29.51
N VAL A 125 5.89 -30.03 30.29
CA VAL A 125 5.81 -30.36 31.73
C VAL A 125 5.75 -29.06 32.53
N PRO A 126 4.75 -28.89 33.43
CA PRO A 126 4.69 -27.73 34.33
C PRO A 126 5.97 -27.62 35.18
N LEU A 127 6.49 -26.40 35.33
CA LEU A 127 7.71 -26.11 36.11
C LEU A 127 7.56 -26.51 37.58
N GLU A 128 6.34 -26.61 38.08
CA GLU A 128 6.01 -27.05 39.44
C GLU A 128 6.40 -28.52 39.67
N ILE A 129 6.27 -29.37 38.64
CA ILE A 129 6.66 -30.79 38.72
C ILE A 129 8.20 -30.91 38.73
N LEU A 130 8.88 -30.09 37.92
CA LEU A 130 10.35 -30.04 37.90
C LEU A 130 10.91 -29.63 39.28
N LYS A 131 10.31 -28.62 39.91
CA LYS A 131 10.70 -28.19 41.27
C LYS A 131 10.45 -29.26 42.33
N ALA A 132 9.33 -29.98 42.24
CA ALA A 132 9.00 -31.03 43.20
C ALA A 132 9.92 -32.25 43.12
N VAL A 133 10.55 -32.51 41.96
CA VAL A 133 11.55 -33.57 41.81
C VAL A 133 12.92 -33.14 42.36
N GLU A 134 13.25 -31.85 42.26
CA GLU A 134 14.51 -31.28 42.76
C GLU A 134 14.57 -31.20 44.29
N GLU A 135 13.41 -31.13 44.98
CA GLU A 135 13.32 -31.16 46.45
C GLU A 135 13.41 -32.57 47.08
N VAL A 136 13.51 -33.63 46.27
CA VAL A 136 13.52 -35.04 46.74
C VAL A 136 14.95 -35.63 46.81
N ASP A 137 15.97 -34.90 46.37
CA ASP A 137 17.41 -35.23 46.56
C ASP A 137 18.07 -34.47 47.73
#